data_AF-A0A962YPQ4-F1
#
_entry.id   AF-A0A962YPQ4-F1
#
_cell.length_a   1.000
_cell.length_b   1.000
_cell.length_c   1.000
_cell.angle_alpha   90.00
_cell.angle_beta   90.00
_cell.angle_gamma   90.00
#
_symmetry.space_group_name_H-M   'P 1'
#
loop_
_entity.id
_entity.type
_entity.pdbx_description
1 polymer ?
#
loop_
_entity_poly.entity_id
_entity_poly.type
_entity_poly.pdbx_seq_one_letter_code
_entity_poly.pdbx_strand_id
1 'polypeptide(L)'
;SVYLVFDHFFDGAAILADIVKRPYITVGFAAFLLLIPLAATSTNGMIKRLGRNWQRLHRLVYVIGILGVLHYLWLVKADLREPLLYAGILAGLLGYRLWRRYTTMKSV
;
A
#
# COMPACT_ATOMS: atom_id res chain seq x y z
N SER A 1 32.45 6.58 26.92
CA SER A 1 32.06 6.85 25.53
C SER A 1 32.96 6.05 24.61
N VAL A 2 32.44 5.47 23.51
CA VAL A 2 33.16 4.64 22.51
C VAL A 2 33.13 3.11 22.76
N TYR A 3 31.95 2.51 22.97
CA TYR A 3 31.71 1.06 22.71
C TYR A 3 30.27 0.72 22.26
N LEU A 4 29.43 1.71 21.94
CA LEU A 4 27.99 1.51 21.65
C LEU A 4 27.58 1.80 20.19
N VAL A 5 28.52 2.08 19.29
CA VAL A 5 28.20 2.72 18.00
C VAL A 5 28.40 1.80 16.78
N PHE A 6 29.15 0.70 16.85
CA PHE A 6 29.61 0.01 15.64
C PHE A 6 29.15 -1.43 15.37
N ASP A 7 28.57 -2.16 16.33
CA ASP A 7 28.30 -3.61 16.12
C ASP A 7 26.89 -3.98 15.68
N HIS A 8 25.95 -3.03 15.57
CA HIS A 8 24.55 -3.33 15.19
C HIS A 8 24.12 -2.79 13.82
N PHE A 9 25.05 -2.39 12.96
CA PHE A 9 24.71 -1.72 11.69
C PHE A 9 24.85 -2.57 10.42
N PHE A 10 25.28 -3.84 10.52
CA PHE A 10 25.56 -4.64 9.32
C PHE A 10 25.01 -6.06 9.29
N ASP A 11 23.96 -6.34 10.07
CA ASP A 11 23.24 -7.61 9.95
C ASP A 11 21.86 -7.39 9.31
N GLY A 12 21.88 -7.07 8.00
CA GLY A 12 20.67 -6.98 7.20
C GLY A 12 19.84 -8.27 7.23
N ALA A 13 20.46 -9.42 7.53
CA ALA A 13 19.78 -10.70 7.68
C ALA A 13 19.03 -10.80 9.02
N ALA A 14 19.60 -10.30 10.13
CA ALA A 14 18.88 -10.22 11.42
C ALA A 14 17.68 -9.27 11.35
N ILE A 15 17.82 -8.12 10.67
CA ILE A 15 16.72 -7.19 10.40
C ILE A 15 15.66 -7.87 9.52
N LEU A 16 16.06 -8.58 8.47
CA LEU A 16 15.13 -9.31 7.59
C LEU A 16 14.37 -10.42 8.35
N ALA A 17 15.04 -11.14 9.25
CA ALA A 17 14.43 -12.16 10.09
C ALA A 17 13.38 -11.58 11.07
N ASP A 18 13.66 -10.41 11.66
CA ASP A 18 12.72 -9.70 12.52
C ASP A 18 11.55 -9.07 11.74
N ILE A 19 11.79 -8.66 10.49
CA ILE A 19 10.75 -8.20 9.55
C ILE A 19 9.81 -9.36 9.18
N VAL A 20 10.34 -10.55 8.88
CA VAL A 20 9.50 -11.73 8.58
C VAL A 20 8.67 -12.17 9.79
N LYS A 21 9.21 -12.05 11.02
CA LYS A 21 8.46 -12.32 12.26
C LYS A 21 7.33 -11.32 12.53
N ARG A 22 7.37 -10.12 11.92
CA ARG A 22 6.42 -9.03 12.13
C ARG A 22 5.64 -8.77 10.83
N PRO A 23 4.52 -9.51 10.61
CA PRO A 23 3.78 -9.51 9.33
C PRO A 23 3.25 -8.13 8.90
N TYR A 24 3.20 -7.16 9.81
CA TYR A 24 2.81 -5.80 9.48
C TYR A 24 3.88 -5.03 8.71
N ILE A 25 5.17 -5.29 8.95
CA ILE A 25 6.27 -4.61 8.25
C ILE A 25 6.35 -5.12 6.80
N THR A 26 6.18 -6.42 6.59
CA THR A 26 6.18 -7.02 5.25
C THR A 26 5.04 -6.50 4.39
N VAL A 27 3.84 -6.31 4.96
CA VAL A 27 2.69 -5.71 4.26
C VAL A 27 2.97 -4.26 3.86
N GLY A 28 3.49 -3.44 4.79
CA GLY A 28 3.83 -2.04 4.50
C GLY A 28 4.92 -1.94 3.42
N PHE A 29 5.95 -2.79 3.51
CA PHE A 29 7.03 -2.86 2.53
C PHE A 29 6.54 -3.32 1.15
N ALA A 30 5.66 -4.32 1.08
CA ALA A 30 5.04 -4.75 -0.17
C ALA A 30 4.21 -3.63 -0.81
N ALA A 31 3.41 -2.90 -0.01
CA ALA A 31 2.66 -1.75 -0.49
C ALA A 31 3.58 -0.66 -1.06
N PHE A 32 4.70 -0.38 -0.38
CA PHE A 32 5.71 0.56 -0.84
C PHE A 32 6.36 0.12 -2.16
N LEU A 33 6.76 -1.14 -2.30
CA LEU A 33 7.32 -1.65 -3.54
C LEU A 33 6.34 -1.56 -4.71
N LEU A 34 5.04 -1.78 -4.47
CA LEU A 34 4.01 -1.63 -5.49
C LEU A 34 3.77 -0.17 -5.90
N LEU A 35 4.11 0.82 -5.05
CA LEU A 35 4.04 2.24 -5.42
C LEU A 35 5.12 2.64 -6.42
N ILE A 36 6.31 2.02 -6.39
CA ILE A 36 7.43 2.33 -7.30
C ILE A 36 7.04 2.27 -8.79
N PRO A 37 6.46 1.16 -9.31
CA PRO A 37 6.04 1.10 -10.71
C PRO A 37 4.90 2.06 -11.02
N LEU A 38 4.01 2.35 -10.07
CA LEU A 38 2.94 3.35 -10.25
C LEU A 38 3.52 4.75 -10.42
N ALA A 39 4.47 5.13 -9.57
CA ALA A 39 5.15 6.41 -9.61
C ALA A 39 5.95 6.57 -10.92
N ALA A 40 6.72 5.55 -11.29
CA ALA A 40 7.46 5.54 -12.55
C ALA A 40 6.52 5.71 -13.76
N THR A 41 5.38 5.02 -13.76
CA THR A 41 4.37 5.07 -14.84
C THR A 41 3.43 6.27 -14.78
N SER A 42 3.66 7.23 -13.88
CA SER A 42 2.84 8.43 -13.73
C SER A 42 3.17 9.53 -14.76
N THR A 43 4.17 9.33 -15.62
CA THR A 43 4.56 10.31 -16.64
C THR A 43 3.68 10.24 -17.88
N ASN A 44 3.29 11.39 -18.45
CA ASN A 44 2.45 11.50 -19.65
C ASN A 44 2.94 10.64 -20.84
N GLY A 45 4.26 10.52 -21.03
CA GLY A 45 4.84 9.66 -22.07
C GLY A 45 4.57 8.17 -21.86
N MET A 46 4.57 7.69 -20.62
CA MET A 46 4.29 6.29 -20.29
C MET A 46 2.81 5.97 -20.36
N ILE A 47 1.93 6.92 -20.01
CA ILE A 47 0.48 6.78 -20.19
C ILE A 47 0.16 6.50 -21.66
N LYS A 48 0.74 7.30 -22.58
CA LYS A 48 0.55 7.11 -24.03
C LYS A 48 1.17 5.80 -24.53
N ARG A 49 2.33 5.40 -24.02
CA ARG A 49 3.06 4.20 -24.45
C ARG A 49 2.40 2.88 -24.01
N LEU A 50 1.86 2.83 -22.78
CA LEU A 50 1.22 1.63 -22.23
C LEU A 50 -0.27 1.50 -22.56
N GLY A 51 -0.97 2.61 -22.85
CA GLY A 51 -2.37 2.61 -23.25
C GLY A 51 -3.29 1.82 -22.30
N ARG A 52 -3.94 0.76 -22.80
CA ARG A 52 -4.84 -0.11 -22.01
C ARG A 52 -4.14 -0.83 -20.85
N ASN A 53 -2.86 -1.17 -20.98
CA ASN A 53 -2.10 -1.83 -19.92
C ASN A 53 -1.79 -0.88 -18.76
N TRP A 54 -1.70 0.44 -19.02
CA TRP A 54 -1.54 1.44 -17.97
C TRP A 54 -2.71 1.39 -16.99
N GLN A 55 -3.94 1.31 -17.48
CA GLN A 55 -5.13 1.19 -16.62
C GLN A 55 -5.16 -0.11 -15.80
N ARG A 56 -4.56 -1.20 -16.29
CA ARG A 56 -4.45 -2.46 -15.52
C ARG A 56 -3.43 -2.30 -14.39
N LEU A 57 -2.28 -1.70 -14.68
CA LEU A 57 -1.24 -1.43 -13.68
C LEU A 57 -1.73 -0.44 -12.62
N HIS A 58 -2.41 0.64 -13.03
CA HIS A 58 -2.91 1.64 -12.09
C HIS A 58 -4.09 1.15 -11.22
N ARG A 59 -4.75 0.03 -11.55
CA ARG A 59 -5.72 -0.61 -10.63
C ARG A 59 -5.06 -1.16 -9.37
N LEU A 60 -3.75 -1.39 -9.37
CA LEU A 60 -3.02 -1.82 -8.18
C LEU A 60 -3.13 -0.79 -7.05
N VAL A 61 -3.46 0.48 -7.33
CA VAL A 61 -3.67 1.50 -6.29
C VAL A 61 -4.74 1.10 -5.28
N TYR A 62 -5.75 0.31 -5.70
CA TYR A 62 -6.78 -0.20 -4.81
C TYR A 62 -6.22 -1.24 -3.85
N VAL A 63 -5.36 -2.13 -4.35
CA VAL A 63 -4.67 -3.15 -3.54
C VAL A 63 -3.72 -2.46 -2.56
N ILE A 64 -2.95 -1.47 -3.03
CA ILE A 64 -2.03 -0.69 -2.21
C ILE A 64 -2.79 0.04 -1.08
N GLY A 65 -3.94 0.64 -1.38
CA GLY A 65 -4.78 1.28 -0.36
C GLY A 65 -5.25 0.31 0.74
N ILE A 66 -5.68 -0.90 0.35
CA ILE A 66 -6.06 -1.95 1.30
C ILE A 66 -4.86 -2.39 2.15
N LEU A 67 -3.70 -2.61 1.53
CA LEU A 67 -2.47 -2.98 2.25
C LEU A 67 -2.03 -1.87 3.22
N GLY A 68 -2.18 -0.60 2.85
CA GLY A 68 -1.86 0.54 3.72
C GLY A 68 -2.75 0.60 4.97
N VAL A 69 -4.06 0.41 4.80
CA VAL A 69 -5.00 0.33 5.93
C VAL A 69 -4.67 -0.88 6.82
N LEU A 70 -4.38 -2.03 6.22
CA LEU A 70 -4.04 -3.25 6.94
C LEU A 70 -2.72 -3.10 7.72
N HIS A 71 -1.72 -2.45 7.11
CA HIS A 71 -0.46 -2.10 7.77
C HIS A 71 -0.69 -1.23 9.00
N TYR A 72 -1.51 -0.18 8.87
CA TYR A 72 -1.80 0.75 9.96
C TYR A 72 -2.65 0.10 11.08
N LEU A 73 -3.61 -0.76 10.72
CA LEU A 73 -4.41 -1.53 11.68
C LEU A 73 -3.54 -2.46 12.55
N TRP A 74 -2.55 -3.13 11.97
CA TRP A 74 -1.64 -3.97 12.76
C TRP A 74 -0.61 -3.18 13.56
N LEU A 75 -0.29 -1.95 13.16
CA LEU A 75 0.67 -1.11 13.86
C LEU A 75 0.08 -0.62 15.19
N VAL A 76 -1.21 -0.30 15.23
CA VAL A 76 -1.86 0.29 16.41
C VAL A 76 -2.32 -0.80 17.37
N LYS A 77 -1.72 -0.85 18.56
CA LYS A 77 -2.01 -1.85 19.59
C LYS A 77 -3.06 -1.44 20.64
N ALA A 78 -3.42 -0.16 20.73
CA ALA A 78 -4.27 0.36 21.80
C ALA A 78 -5.50 1.15 21.30
N ASP A 79 -5.36 2.05 20.33
CA ASP A 79 -6.45 2.92 19.87
C ASP A 79 -6.84 2.69 18.40
N LEU A 80 -7.77 1.78 18.16
CA LEU A 80 -8.25 1.43 16.80
C LEU A 80 -9.12 2.51 16.14
N ARG A 81 -9.43 3.62 16.82
CA ARG A 81 -10.36 4.67 16.33
C ARG A 81 -9.86 5.34 15.04
N GLU A 82 -8.61 5.79 15.01
CA GLU A 82 -8.02 6.46 13.84
C GLU A 82 -7.87 5.49 12.65
N PRO A 83 -7.34 4.26 12.83
CA PRO A 83 -7.32 3.27 11.76
C PRO A 83 -8.68 2.95 11.16
N LEU A 84 -9.71 2.80 12.01
CA LEU A 84 -11.07 2.50 11.57
C LEU A 84 -11.71 3.66 10.81
N LEU A 85 -11.41 4.91 11.18
CA LEU A 85 -11.84 6.09 10.42
C LEU A 85 -11.23 6.09 9.01
N TYR A 86 -9.93 5.88 8.88
CA TYR A 86 -9.28 5.80 7.57
C TYR A 86 -9.78 4.61 6.74
N ALA A 87 -9.98 3.45 7.38
CA ALA A 87 -10.58 2.29 6.73
C ALA A 87 -12.00 2.57 6.24
N GLY A 88 -12.83 3.24 7.05
CA GLY A 88 -14.19 3.62 6.71
C GLY A 88 -14.28 4.59 5.56
N ILE A 89 -13.43 5.63 5.55
CA ILE A 89 -13.34 6.59 4.44
C ILE A 89 -12.90 5.87 3.16
N LEU A 90 -11.84 5.05 3.23
CA LEU A 90 -11.35 4.30 2.08
C LEU A 90 -12.45 3.36 1.55
N ALA A 91 -13.11 2.60 2.42
CA ALA A 91 -14.19 1.69 2.06
C ALA A 91 -15.38 2.44 1.45
N GLY A 92 -15.75 3.60 1.99
CA GLY A 92 -16.80 4.46 1.43
C GLY A 92 -16.46 4.97 0.03
N LEU A 93 -15.23 5.45 -0.19
CA LEU A 93 -14.78 5.92 -1.50
C LEU A 93 -14.68 4.80 -2.53
N LEU A 94 -14.15 3.64 -2.15
CA LEU A 94 -14.08 2.46 -3.03
C LEU A 94 -15.47 1.91 -3.32
N GLY A 95 -16.35 1.86 -2.32
CA GLY A 95 -17.73 1.43 -2.43
C GLY A 95 -18.53 2.34 -3.36
N TYR A 96 -18.42 3.66 -3.21
CA TYR A 96 -19.05 4.64 -4.11
C TYR A 96 -18.56 4.46 -5.56
N ARG A 97 -17.26 4.26 -5.76
CA ARG A 97 -16.68 4.07 -7.08
C ARG A 97 -17.15 2.77 -7.73
N LEU A 98 -17.32 1.71 -6.94
CA LEU A 98 -17.84 0.44 -7.40
C LEU A 98 -19.34 0.54 -7.74
N TRP A 99 -20.12 1.19 -6.88
CA TRP A 99 -21.55 1.45 -7.11
C TRP A 99 -21.77 2.22 -8.40
N ARG A 100 -21.03 3.32 -8.62
CA ARG A 100 -21.10 4.10 -9.86
C ARG A 100 -20.81 3.24 -11.10
N ARG A 101 -19.83 2.34 -11.01
CA ARG A 101 -19.49 1.43 -12.11
C ARG A 101 -20.61 0.42 -12.38
N TYR A 102 -21.23 -0.12 -11.33
CA TYR A 102 -22.38 -1.03 -11.46
C TYR A 102 -23.62 -0.32 -12.01
N THR A 103 -23.90 0.92 -11.60
CA THR A 103 -25.04 1.69 -12.12
C THR A 103 -24.87 2.07 -13.59
N THR A 104 -23.65 2.47 -14.01
CA THR A 104 -23.38 2.79 -15.42
C THR A 104 -23.47 1.56 -16.34
N MET A 105 -23.16 0.37 -15.84
CA MET A 105 -23.34 -0.87 -16.60
C MET A 105 -24.80 -1.31 -16.73
N LYS A 106 -25.68 -0.94 -15.78
CA LYS A 106 -27.10 -1.28 -15.83
C LYS A 106 -27.91 -0.35 -16.74
N SER A 107 -27.35 0.78 -17.15
CA SER A 107 -28.01 1.81 -17.96
C SER A 107 -27.65 1.77 -19.46
N VAL A 108 -26.96 0.71 -19.92
CA VAL A 108 -26.61 0.43 -21.32
C VAL A 108 -27.19 -0.93 -21.68
#